data_AF-C3Y469-F1
#
_entry.id   AF-C3Y469-F1
#
_cell.length_a   1.000
_cell.length_b   1.000
_cell.length_c   1.000
_cell.angle_alpha   90.00
_cell.angle_beta   90.00
_cell.angle_gamma   90.00
#
_symmetry.space_group_name_H-M   'P 1'
#
loop_
_entity.id
_entity.type
_entity.pdbx_description
1 polymer ?
#
loop_
_entity_poly.entity_id
_entity_poly.type
_entity_poly.pdbx_seq_one_letter_code
_entity_poly.pdbx_strand_id
1 'polypeptide(L)'
;MWMDNHMCSWPEDIGSRSQFFASQNEDVMKGTYDAPIISFSHFVPRLDLVAATEEDNKMVEDERKTLGLPPLNDKKQGATVGFNFTRYAGCKRLDTQIRTLGSAVHVYGHQHRNRDRVVDGVRYVSHCLGYHREQQNGLTWGLQHWEGPKQVWPPT
;
A
#
# COMPACT_ATOMS: atom_id res chain seq x y z
N MET A 1 13.19 7.62 15.63
CA MET A 1 12.46 7.44 16.91
C MET A 1 10.98 7.46 16.59
N TRP A 2 10.20 6.47 17.04
CA TRP A 2 8.77 6.36 16.70
C TRP A 2 7.96 7.25 17.64
N MET A 3 7.36 8.31 17.12
CA MET A 3 6.66 9.30 17.96
C MET A 3 5.49 8.70 18.74
N ASP A 4 4.90 7.61 18.25
CA ASP A 4 3.86 6.85 18.96
C ASP A 4 4.32 6.34 20.34
N ASN A 5 5.63 6.20 20.58
CA ASN A 5 6.19 5.79 21.88
C ASN A 5 6.52 6.97 22.81
N HIS A 6 6.43 8.21 22.32
CA HIS A 6 6.82 9.41 23.05
C HIS A 6 5.70 10.43 23.20
N MET A 7 4.81 10.52 22.21
CA MET A 7 3.78 11.55 22.11
C MET A 7 2.37 10.98 22.33
N CYS A 8 2.20 9.66 22.29
CA CYS A 8 0.91 9.02 22.51
C CYS A 8 0.90 8.33 23.88
N SER A 9 -0.11 8.66 24.69
CA SER A 9 -0.44 7.92 25.91
C SER A 9 -1.36 6.77 25.56
N TRP A 10 -0.90 5.54 25.80
CA TRP A 10 -1.65 4.32 25.54
C TRP A 10 -2.15 3.73 26.85
N PRO A 11 -3.38 3.21 26.92
CA PRO A 11 -3.84 2.47 28.10
C PRO A 11 -2.97 1.22 28.34
N GLU A 12 -2.84 0.80 29.60
CA GLU A 12 -1.97 -0.34 29.96
C GLU A 12 -2.59 -1.70 29.60
N ASP A 13 -3.91 -1.76 29.43
CA ASP A 13 -4.71 -2.97 29.30
C ASP A 13 -5.01 -3.38 27.85
N ILE A 14 -4.55 -2.63 26.85
CA ILE A 14 -4.85 -2.90 25.43
C ILE A 14 -3.96 -3.98 24.77
N GLY A 15 -3.02 -4.56 25.51
CA GLY A 15 -2.04 -5.49 24.95
C GLY A 15 -1.15 -4.82 23.89
N SER A 16 -0.90 -5.49 22.75
CA SER A 16 -0.17 -4.85 21.66
C SER A 16 -1.09 -3.91 20.86
N ARG A 17 -0.60 -2.71 20.54
CA ARG A 17 -1.35 -1.70 19.78
C ARG A 17 -1.88 -2.23 18.45
N SER A 18 -1.09 -3.06 17.77
CA SER A 18 -1.50 -3.69 16.50
C SER A 18 -2.66 -4.67 16.67
N GLN A 19 -2.66 -5.47 17.76
CA GLN A 19 -3.79 -6.37 18.07
C GLN A 19 -5.03 -5.57 18.46
N PHE A 20 -4.88 -4.52 19.26
CA PHE A 20 -5.97 -3.63 19.65
C PHE A 20 -6.65 -3.00 18.43
N PHE A 21 -5.90 -2.37 17.53
CA PHE A 21 -6.47 -1.77 16.33
C PHE A 21 -7.07 -2.82 15.39
N ALA A 22 -6.45 -4.00 15.27
CA ALA A 22 -7.01 -5.07 14.46
C ALA A 22 -8.31 -5.66 15.06
N SER A 23 -8.51 -5.63 16.38
CA SER A 23 -9.75 -6.10 17.00
C SER A 23 -10.90 -5.11 16.81
N GLN A 24 -10.63 -3.83 16.56
CA GLN A 24 -11.68 -2.85 16.26
C GLN A 24 -12.45 -3.16 14.96
N ASN A 25 -11.88 -3.98 14.08
CA ASN A 25 -12.56 -4.43 12.87
C ASN A 25 -13.60 -5.53 13.14
N GLU A 26 -13.60 -6.16 14.32
CA GLU A 26 -14.40 -7.38 14.58
C GLU A 26 -15.91 -7.20 14.41
N ASP A 27 -16.44 -6.02 14.70
CA ASP A 27 -17.87 -5.76 14.54
C ASP A 27 -18.24 -5.58 13.07
N VAL A 28 -17.38 -4.92 12.29
CA VAL A 28 -17.52 -4.81 10.82
C VAL A 28 -17.44 -6.20 10.18
N MET A 29 -16.55 -7.06 10.67
CA MET A 29 -16.37 -8.42 10.17
C MET A 29 -17.60 -9.33 10.33
N LYS A 30 -18.53 -9.00 11.25
CA LYS A 30 -19.76 -9.78 11.50
C LYS A 30 -20.94 -9.29 10.66
N GLY A 31 -20.80 -8.18 9.94
CA GLY A 31 -21.86 -7.57 9.15
C GLY A 31 -22.22 -8.41 7.91
N THR A 32 -23.48 -8.31 7.47
CA THR A 32 -23.90 -8.75 6.14
C THR A 32 -24.00 -7.56 5.22
N TYR A 33 -23.48 -7.70 4.00
CA TYR A 33 -23.42 -6.63 3.00
C TYR A 33 -24.16 -7.09 1.74
N ASP A 34 -24.97 -6.20 1.18
CA ASP A 34 -25.75 -6.41 -0.06
C ASP A 34 -25.05 -5.87 -1.31
N ALA A 35 -23.84 -5.32 -1.14
CA ALA A 35 -23.01 -4.77 -2.20
C ALA A 35 -21.56 -5.30 -2.12
N PRO A 36 -20.80 -5.28 -3.23
CA PRO A 36 -19.38 -5.62 -3.21
C PRO A 36 -18.60 -4.75 -2.22
N ILE A 37 -17.74 -5.38 -1.43
CA ILE A 37 -17.02 -4.70 -0.36
C ILE A 37 -15.70 -4.16 -0.88
N ILE A 38 -15.45 -2.89 -0.58
CA ILE A 38 -14.15 -2.24 -0.75
C ILE A 38 -13.58 -2.03 0.65
N SER A 39 -12.42 -2.62 0.90
CA SER A 39 -11.66 -2.40 2.14
C SER A 39 -10.40 -1.60 1.86
N PHE A 40 -9.83 -0.99 2.89
CA PHE A 40 -8.57 -0.26 2.75
C PHE A 40 -7.70 -0.39 3.99
N SER A 41 -6.40 -0.20 3.80
CA SER A 41 -5.44 -0.08 4.90
C SER A 41 -4.27 0.79 4.47
N HIS A 42 -3.57 1.43 5.40
CA HIS A 42 -2.33 2.10 5.02
C HIS A 42 -1.22 1.09 4.72
N PHE A 43 -1.13 0.03 5.53
CA PHE A 43 -0.08 -0.97 5.47
C PHE A 43 -0.27 -1.98 4.34
N VAL A 44 0.82 -2.60 3.90
CA VAL A 44 0.75 -3.72 2.95
C VAL A 44 0.10 -4.92 3.63
N PRO A 45 -1.01 -5.45 3.10
CA PRO A 45 -1.76 -6.49 3.80
C PRO A 45 -1.09 -7.85 3.72
N ARG A 46 -0.38 -8.15 2.61
CA ARG A 46 0.20 -9.47 2.34
C ARG A 46 1.71 -9.44 2.13
N LEU A 47 2.37 -10.52 2.53
CA LEU A 47 3.83 -10.68 2.37
C LEU A 47 4.25 -10.84 0.90
N ASP A 48 3.47 -11.55 0.10
CA ASP A 48 3.71 -11.71 -1.35
C ASP A 48 3.54 -10.40 -2.13
N LEU A 49 2.80 -9.44 -1.57
CA LEU A 49 2.70 -8.09 -2.13
C LEU A 49 3.96 -7.24 -1.83
N VAL A 50 4.83 -7.65 -0.90
CA VAL A 50 5.98 -6.83 -0.49
C VAL A 50 6.99 -6.67 -1.62
N ALA A 51 7.32 -7.76 -2.31
CA ALA A 51 8.25 -7.77 -3.42
C ALA A 51 7.61 -7.24 -4.72
N ALA A 52 8.43 -6.61 -5.56
CA ALA A 52 8.05 -6.28 -6.93
C ALA A 52 7.96 -7.55 -7.76
N THR A 53 7.06 -7.61 -8.74
CA THR A 53 7.18 -8.63 -9.82
C THR A 53 7.89 -8.02 -11.02
N GLU A 54 8.23 -8.88 -11.99
CA GLU A 54 8.74 -8.44 -13.28
C GLU A 54 7.78 -7.50 -14.01
N GLU A 55 6.47 -7.68 -13.87
CA GLU A 55 5.48 -6.75 -14.42
C GLU A 55 5.59 -5.36 -13.78
N ASP A 56 5.67 -5.26 -12.44
CA ASP A 56 5.87 -3.94 -11.81
C ASP A 56 7.18 -3.29 -12.27
N ASN A 57 8.25 -4.08 -12.38
CA ASN A 57 9.55 -3.57 -12.80
C ASN A 57 9.48 -3.04 -14.23
N LYS A 58 8.80 -3.76 -15.12
CA LYS A 58 8.54 -3.32 -16.49
C LYS A 58 7.76 -2.01 -16.54
N MET A 59 6.70 -1.87 -15.72
CA MET A 59 5.93 -0.63 -15.66
C MET A 59 6.78 0.57 -15.21
N VAL A 60 7.65 0.36 -14.20
CA VAL A 60 8.61 1.40 -13.78
C VAL A 60 9.62 1.72 -14.89
N GLU A 61 10.15 0.72 -15.59
CA GLU A 61 11.03 0.96 -16.74
C GLU A 61 10.35 1.77 -17.85
N ASP A 62 9.08 1.49 -18.14
CA ASP A 62 8.32 2.20 -19.17
C ASP A 62 7.98 3.64 -18.74
N GLU A 63 7.70 3.88 -17.45
CA GLU A 63 7.58 5.25 -16.89
C GLU A 63 8.90 6.01 -17.04
N ARG A 64 10.04 5.39 -16.71
CA ARG A 64 11.36 6.01 -16.82
C ARG A 64 11.71 6.41 -18.25
N LYS A 65 11.39 5.56 -19.23
CA LYS A 65 11.55 5.88 -20.66
C LYS A 65 10.73 7.10 -21.03
N THR A 66 9.49 7.19 -20.55
CA THR A 66 8.61 8.35 -20.77
C THR A 66 9.21 9.63 -20.18
N LEU A 67 9.90 9.53 -19.04
CA LEU A 67 10.62 10.64 -18.41
C LEU A 67 12.02 10.93 -19.00
N GLY A 68 12.49 10.17 -20.00
CA GLY A 68 13.84 10.29 -20.54
C GLY A 68 14.96 9.89 -19.58
N LEU A 69 14.65 9.08 -18.56
CA LEU A 69 15.59 8.61 -17.55
C LEU A 69 16.29 7.30 -17.99
N PRO A 70 17.56 7.08 -17.59
CA PRO A 70 18.25 5.82 -17.87
C PRO A 70 17.60 4.64 -17.13
N PRO A 71 17.84 3.38 -17.55
CA PRO A 71 17.38 2.21 -16.79
C PRO A 71 17.88 2.20 -15.34
N LEU A 72 17.14 1.55 -14.44
CA LEU A 72 17.60 1.34 -13.07
C LEU A 72 18.64 0.21 -13.02
N ASN A 73 19.77 0.47 -12.35
CA ASN A 73 20.78 -0.56 -12.10
C ASN A 73 20.29 -1.59 -11.06
N ASP A 74 19.49 -1.15 -10.09
CA ASP A 74 18.85 -1.99 -9.07
C ASP A 74 17.32 -2.01 -9.32
N LYS A 75 16.68 -3.18 -9.33
CA LYS A 75 15.21 -3.32 -9.45
C LYS A 75 14.43 -2.84 -8.20
N LYS A 76 14.98 -1.91 -7.43
CA LYS A 76 14.32 -1.27 -6.28
C LYS A 76 13.48 -0.11 -6.77
N GLN A 77 12.27 0.01 -6.22
CA GLN A 77 11.29 1.02 -6.61
C GLN A 77 10.54 1.56 -5.40
N GLY A 78 9.99 2.76 -5.51
CA GLY A 78 9.34 3.45 -4.40
C GLY A 78 10.24 3.61 -3.18
N ALA A 79 9.64 3.45 -2.01
CA ALA A 79 10.34 3.58 -0.74
C ALA A 79 11.36 2.45 -0.52
N THR A 80 11.32 1.34 -1.29
CA THR A 80 12.30 0.26 -1.15
C THR A 80 13.73 0.66 -1.52
N VAL A 81 13.90 1.77 -2.24
CA VAL A 81 15.23 2.35 -2.54
C VAL A 81 15.92 2.84 -1.26
N GLY A 82 15.15 3.31 -0.27
CA GLY A 82 15.67 3.82 1.00
C GLY A 82 15.32 3.00 2.24
N PHE A 83 14.46 1.98 2.11
CA PHE A 83 13.90 1.27 3.27
C PHE A 83 13.62 -0.21 3.00
N ASN A 84 14.01 -1.08 3.93
CA ASN A 84 13.69 -2.51 3.85
C ASN A 84 12.36 -2.82 4.55
N PHE A 85 11.29 -2.96 3.76
CA PHE A 85 9.94 -3.25 4.25
C PHE A 85 9.71 -4.67 4.77
N THR A 86 10.61 -5.63 4.52
CA THR A 86 10.35 -7.06 4.82
C THR A 86 10.05 -7.33 6.30
N ARG A 87 10.49 -6.47 7.21
CA ARG A 87 10.21 -6.58 8.65
C ARG A 87 8.95 -5.83 9.11
N TYR A 88 8.40 -4.95 8.27
CA TYR A 88 7.38 -3.96 8.65
C TYR A 88 6.15 -3.97 7.72
N ALA A 89 6.10 -4.91 6.77
CA ALA A 89 5.04 -5.04 5.78
C ALA A 89 4.55 -6.49 5.70
N GLY A 90 3.26 -6.65 5.38
CA GLY A 90 2.57 -7.93 5.44
C GLY A 90 2.02 -8.19 6.84
N CYS A 91 0.70 -8.39 6.94
CA CYS A 91 0.01 -8.62 8.20
C CYS A 91 -1.00 -9.75 8.04
N LYS A 92 -0.68 -10.93 8.58
CA LYS A 92 -1.54 -12.13 8.47
C LYS A 92 -2.96 -11.88 8.99
N ARG A 93 -3.11 -11.16 10.11
CA ARG A 93 -4.43 -10.85 10.67
C ARG A 93 -5.25 -9.95 9.74
N LEU A 94 -4.61 -8.95 9.15
CA LEU A 94 -5.26 -8.06 8.19
C LEU A 94 -5.64 -8.79 6.91
N ASP A 95 -4.74 -9.61 6.34
CA ASP A 95 -5.05 -10.47 5.19
C ASP A 95 -6.25 -11.38 5.47
N THR A 96 -6.27 -12.05 6.62
CA THR A 96 -7.43 -12.88 7.03
C THR A 96 -8.70 -12.05 7.08
N GLN A 97 -8.69 -10.86 7.69
CA GLN A 97 -9.87 -9.99 7.75
C GLN A 97 -10.35 -9.59 6.36
N ILE A 98 -9.45 -9.15 5.47
CA ILE A 98 -9.79 -8.77 4.08
C ILE A 98 -10.49 -9.92 3.35
N ARG A 99 -9.97 -11.14 3.49
CA ARG A 99 -10.50 -12.33 2.82
C ARG A 99 -11.80 -12.82 3.45
N THR A 100 -11.89 -12.88 4.77
CA THR A 100 -13.12 -13.26 5.48
C THR A 100 -14.26 -12.28 5.20
N LEU A 101 -13.94 -11.00 5.02
CA LEU A 101 -14.92 -9.98 4.68
C LEU A 101 -15.45 -10.16 3.24
N GLY A 102 -14.77 -10.94 2.38
CA GLY A 102 -15.14 -11.08 0.98
C GLY A 102 -14.86 -9.81 0.17
N SER A 103 -13.82 -9.07 0.52
CA SER A 103 -13.47 -7.82 -0.16
C SER A 103 -13.24 -8.05 -1.65
N ALA A 104 -13.96 -7.34 -2.51
CA ALA A 104 -13.73 -7.37 -3.95
C ALA A 104 -12.48 -6.58 -4.34
N VAL A 105 -12.27 -5.44 -3.67
CA VAL A 105 -11.09 -4.57 -3.84
C VAL A 105 -10.49 -4.25 -2.48
N HIS A 106 -9.17 -4.30 -2.36
CA HIS A 106 -8.45 -3.79 -1.20
C HIS A 106 -7.46 -2.70 -1.62
N VAL A 107 -7.70 -1.47 -1.15
CA VAL A 107 -6.81 -0.33 -1.40
C VAL A 107 -5.75 -0.24 -0.31
N TYR A 108 -4.47 -0.17 -0.68
CA TYR A 108 -3.39 -0.13 0.29
C TYR A 108 -2.24 0.83 -0.10
N GLY A 109 -1.27 1.02 0.80
CA GLY A 109 -0.13 1.92 0.57
C GLY A 109 1.16 1.50 1.27
N HIS A 110 1.80 2.46 1.95
CA HIS A 110 3.04 2.34 2.72
C HIS A 110 4.34 2.11 1.91
N GLN A 111 4.30 1.39 0.79
CA GLN A 111 5.52 1.05 0.02
C GLN A 111 5.94 2.06 -1.03
N HIS A 112 5.10 3.07 -1.27
CA HIS A 112 5.24 3.99 -2.39
C HIS A 112 5.43 3.25 -3.71
N ARG A 113 4.62 2.22 -3.95
CA ARG A 113 4.59 1.47 -5.20
C ARG A 113 3.19 1.48 -5.76
N ASN A 114 3.03 1.90 -7.00
CA ASN A 114 1.77 1.75 -7.70
C ASN A 114 1.58 0.30 -8.14
N ARG A 115 0.37 -0.23 -7.95
CA ARG A 115 0.04 -1.61 -8.27
C ARG A 115 -1.45 -1.78 -8.50
N ASP A 116 -1.78 -2.69 -9.39
CA ASP A 116 -3.13 -3.20 -9.61
C ASP A 116 -3.03 -4.70 -9.90
N ARG A 117 -3.47 -5.55 -8.96
CA ARG A 117 -3.36 -7.01 -9.09
C ARG A 117 -4.49 -7.75 -8.43
N VAL A 118 -4.88 -8.87 -9.03
CA VAL A 118 -5.80 -9.81 -8.39
C VAL A 118 -5.00 -10.95 -7.75
N VAL A 119 -5.23 -11.20 -6.46
CA VAL A 119 -4.65 -12.33 -5.73
C VAL A 119 -5.74 -13.00 -4.92
N ASP A 120 -5.91 -14.31 -5.08
CA ASP A 120 -6.94 -15.10 -4.39
C ASP A 120 -8.36 -14.51 -4.48
N GLY A 121 -8.72 -13.94 -5.64
CA GLY A 121 -10.04 -13.36 -5.90
C GLY A 121 -10.22 -11.92 -5.40
N VAL A 122 -9.24 -11.31 -4.73
CA VAL A 122 -9.27 -9.91 -4.27
C VAL A 122 -8.39 -9.04 -5.17
N ARG A 123 -8.90 -7.91 -5.65
CA ARG A 123 -8.10 -6.92 -6.39
C ARG A 123 -7.39 -5.97 -5.41
N TYR A 124 -6.08 -6.09 -5.28
CA TYR A 124 -5.23 -5.22 -4.49
C TYR A 124 -4.75 -4.04 -5.34
N VAL A 125 -5.11 -2.83 -4.92
CA VAL A 125 -4.74 -1.59 -5.60
C VAL A 125 -3.91 -0.72 -4.66
N SER A 126 -2.74 -0.27 -5.13
CA SER A 126 -1.96 0.78 -4.49
C SER A 126 -1.76 1.90 -5.50
N HIS A 127 -2.16 3.11 -5.13
CA HIS A 127 -1.97 4.30 -5.94
C HIS A 127 -1.39 5.41 -5.05
N CYS A 128 -0.08 5.36 -4.86
CA CYS A 128 0.66 6.27 -4.01
C CYS A 128 1.10 7.53 -4.78
N LEU A 129 1.12 8.65 -4.06
CA LEU A 129 1.77 9.88 -4.55
C LEU A 129 3.29 9.75 -4.51
N GLY A 130 3.84 9.13 -3.45
CA GLY A 130 5.28 9.09 -3.18
C GLY A 130 5.88 10.46 -2.87
N TYR A 131 7.17 10.51 -2.58
CA TYR A 131 7.92 11.74 -2.43
C TYR A 131 8.25 12.36 -3.78
N HIS A 132 8.38 13.70 -3.82
CA HIS A 132 8.77 14.41 -5.05
C HIS A 132 10.06 13.85 -5.68
N ARG A 133 11.05 13.48 -4.86
CA ARG A 133 12.28 12.83 -5.32
C ARG A 133 12.03 11.45 -5.95
N GLU A 134 11.08 10.67 -5.44
CA GLU A 134 10.74 9.36 -6.02
C GLU A 134 10.06 9.52 -7.38
N GLN A 135 9.20 10.53 -7.51
CA GLN A 135 8.54 10.91 -8.76
C GLN A 135 9.57 11.36 -9.82
N GLN A 136 10.42 12.33 -9.48
CA GLN A 136 11.45 12.86 -10.38
C GLN A 136 12.45 11.78 -10.84
N ASN A 137 12.75 10.82 -9.97
CA ASN A 137 13.64 9.72 -10.29
C ASN A 137 12.92 8.55 -10.96
N GLY A 138 11.63 8.63 -11.29
CA GLY A 138 10.87 7.54 -11.92
C GLY A 138 10.96 6.24 -11.14
N LEU A 139 10.76 6.30 -9.81
CA LEU A 139 10.73 5.14 -8.91
C LEU A 139 9.32 4.58 -8.72
N THR A 140 8.31 5.27 -9.23
CA THR A 140 6.91 4.84 -9.28
C THR A 140 6.40 5.02 -10.69
N TRP A 141 5.51 4.15 -11.13
CA TRP A 141 4.89 4.22 -12.47
C TRP A 141 3.46 4.72 -12.39
N GLY A 142 2.89 5.16 -13.51
CA GLY A 142 1.49 5.56 -13.58
C GLY A 142 1.24 7.03 -13.24
N LEU A 143 2.28 7.82 -12.93
CA LEU A 143 2.12 9.26 -12.71
C LEU A 143 1.94 10.00 -14.03
N GLN A 144 2.68 9.62 -15.07
CA GLN A 144 2.47 10.14 -16.41
C GLN A 144 1.25 9.49 -17.07
N HIS A 145 1.19 8.15 -17.06
CA HIS A 145 0.15 7.41 -17.79
C HIS A 145 -1.28 7.62 -17.24
N TRP A 146 -1.45 7.80 -15.93
CA TRP A 146 -2.76 8.04 -15.32
C TRP A 146 -3.01 9.52 -14.99
N GLU A 147 -2.13 10.41 -15.42
CA GLU A 147 -2.14 11.84 -15.03
C GLU A 147 -2.06 12.04 -13.50
N GLY A 148 -1.42 11.08 -12.81
CA GLY A 148 -1.22 11.08 -11.38
C GLY A 148 -2.52 10.98 -10.56
N PRO A 149 -2.43 11.07 -9.23
CA PRO A 149 -3.61 11.20 -8.39
C PRO A 149 -4.31 12.53 -8.69
N LYS A 150 -5.57 12.43 -9.13
CA LYS A 150 -6.39 13.62 -9.41
C LYS A 150 -6.60 14.42 -8.13
N GLN A 151 -6.44 15.73 -8.22
CA GLN A 151 -6.79 16.63 -7.13
C GLN A 151 -8.30 16.54 -6.88
N VAL A 152 -8.70 15.94 -5.75
CA VAL A 152 -10.12 15.77 -5.38
C VAL A 152 -10.67 17.03 -4.71
N TRP A 153 -9.81 17.78 -4.03
CA TRP A 153 -10.18 19.03 -3.38
C TRP A 153 -10.02 20.22 -4.33
N PRO A 154 -10.93 21.21 -4.32
CA PRO A 154 -10.75 22.42 -5.12
C PRO A 154 -9.42 23.12 -4.76
N PRO A 155 -8.76 23.80 -5.72
CA PRO A 155 -7.56 24.58 -5.42
C PRO A 155 -7.89 25.62 -4.34
N THR A 156 -7.02 25.70 -3.34
CA THR A 156 -7.03 26.71 -2.28
C THR A 156 -6.67 28.08 -2.81
#